data_AF-A0A3S3R240-F1
#
_entry.id   AF-A0A3S3R240-F1
#
_cell.length_a   1.000
_cell.length_b   1.000
_cell.length_c   1.000
_cell.angle_alpha   90.00
_cell.angle_beta   90.00
_cell.angle_gamma   90.00
#
_symmetry.space_group_name_H-M   'P 1'
#
loop_
_entity.id
_entity.type
_entity.pdbx_description
1 polymer ?
#
loop_
_entity_poly.entity_id
_entity_poly.type
_entity_poly.pdbx_seq_one_letter_code
_entity_poly.pdbx_strand_id
1 'polypeptide(L)'
;MKKNLILLFIVSLFAGCSTDYEILNSYDAIILTADSSVKKFGETITFTVKDKEGNDLTDDAEFFIDGAPIEGNTFSSATVGNFEVTAKYYTVTSDPLLISFHDGTVINFRKKMLIEDYTGVWCGYCPRVAYGVELVHQQTEDAIAVAIHRPSSNVSDANYDPYNYDAQELENILGADGYPKGFLNRTTQWKFPEPNNLNQAIGMTQGINPRLGLAMTSSVANGTITMDVNVMFGKDFTNNLKLVVYVLENGLIYDQHNYTTYYNGEDILKDFVHNHVLRACLTPILGESIDGSQTTFSNTYKRSFNVAVPANVANTSKIEFVAFVIDENGKVVNVRRTTPGEDQEMELL
;
A
#
# COMPACT_ATOMS: atom_id res chain seq x y z
N MET A 1 83.00 26.83 42.97
CA MET A 1 81.60 26.40 43.22
C MET A 1 80.87 26.31 41.89
N LYS A 2 80.69 25.11 41.33
CA LYS A 2 79.86 24.86 40.14
C LYS A 2 78.73 23.92 40.57
N LYS A 3 77.49 24.41 40.53
CA LYS A 3 76.27 23.67 40.85
C LYS A 3 75.86 22.89 39.60
N ASN A 4 75.75 21.57 39.69
CA ASN A 4 75.12 20.75 38.66
C ASN A 4 73.60 20.75 38.88
N LEU A 5 72.87 21.23 37.88
CA LEU A 5 71.42 21.26 37.83
C LEU A 5 70.94 19.93 37.21
N ILE A 6 70.26 19.10 38.01
CA ILE A 6 69.62 17.86 37.56
C ILE A 6 68.22 18.23 37.04
N LEU A 7 67.99 18.01 35.75
CA LEU A 7 66.71 18.24 35.09
C LEU A 7 65.84 16.98 35.23
N LEU A 8 64.72 17.09 35.95
CA LEU A 8 63.74 16.03 36.16
C LEU A 8 62.77 16.00 34.96
N PHE A 9 62.76 14.92 34.19
CA PHE A 9 61.85 14.73 33.06
C PHE A 9 60.51 14.19 33.57
N ILE A 10 59.46 15.03 33.54
CA ILE A 10 58.09 14.65 33.91
C ILE A 10 57.40 14.16 32.65
N VAL A 11 57.14 12.85 32.56
CA VAL A 11 56.34 12.24 31.50
C VAL A 11 54.86 12.43 31.84
N SER A 12 54.19 13.33 31.13
CA SER A 12 52.73 13.51 31.20
C SER A 12 52.02 12.45 30.35
N LEU A 13 51.35 11.49 30.99
CA LEU A 13 50.40 10.60 30.34
C LEU A 13 49.15 11.39 29.93
N PHE A 14 48.98 11.63 28.64
CA PHE A 14 47.70 12.06 28.07
C PHE A 14 46.82 10.81 27.88
N ALA A 15 45.86 10.61 28.77
CA ALA A 15 44.74 9.70 28.54
C ALA A 15 43.77 10.38 27.57
N GLY A 16 43.86 10.04 26.28
CA GLY A 16 42.84 10.39 25.30
C GLY A 16 41.64 9.46 25.47
N CYS A 17 40.54 9.96 25.99
CA CYS A 17 39.25 9.29 25.84
C CYS A 17 38.84 9.41 24.36
N SER A 18 38.93 8.32 23.60
CA SER A 18 38.18 8.21 22.35
C SER A 18 36.73 7.90 22.73
N THR A 19 35.89 8.92 22.69
CA THR A 19 34.44 8.70 22.64
C THR A 19 34.09 8.28 21.23
N ASP A 20 33.71 7.02 21.05
CA ASP A 20 33.10 6.55 19.81
C ASP A 20 31.74 7.25 19.67
N TYR A 21 31.64 8.19 18.73
CA TYR A 21 30.38 8.81 18.39
C TYR A 21 29.72 7.95 17.32
N GLU A 22 28.60 7.32 17.65
CA GLU A 22 27.69 6.83 16.61
C GLU A 22 27.00 8.03 15.98
N ILE A 23 27.29 8.27 14.70
CA ILE A 23 26.53 9.21 13.90
C ILE A 23 25.19 8.52 13.62
N LEU A 24 24.18 8.86 14.42
CA LEU A 24 22.81 8.44 14.17
C LEU A 24 22.35 9.02 12.83
N ASN A 25 21.68 8.19 12.03
CA ASN A 25 21.00 8.68 10.83
C ASN A 25 19.95 9.71 11.24
N SER A 26 19.86 10.82 10.49
CA SER A 26 18.75 11.76 10.62
C SER A 26 17.52 11.13 9.99
N TYR A 27 16.54 10.79 10.80
CA TYR A 27 15.25 10.31 10.32
C TYR A 27 14.33 11.51 10.10
N ASP A 28 13.89 11.73 8.86
CA ASP A 28 12.96 12.83 8.53
C ASP A 28 11.51 12.46 8.83
N ALA A 29 11.20 11.16 8.94
CA ALA A 29 9.89 10.62 9.32
C ALA A 29 10.03 9.18 9.85
N ILE A 30 9.07 8.76 10.67
CA ILE A 30 8.84 7.37 11.09
C ILE A 30 7.41 6.97 10.75
N ILE A 31 7.19 5.68 10.54
CA ILE A 31 5.91 5.11 10.11
C ILE A 31 5.34 4.25 11.24
N LEU A 32 4.25 4.71 11.85
CA LEU A 32 3.50 3.97 12.87
C LEU A 32 2.38 3.15 12.21
N THR A 33 2.33 1.86 12.54
CA THR A 33 1.26 0.94 12.11
C THR A 33 0.76 0.12 13.29
N ALA A 34 -0.44 -0.45 13.15
CA ALA A 34 -0.98 -1.44 14.08
C ALA A 34 -1.28 -2.76 13.35
N ASP A 35 -1.22 -3.88 14.07
CA ASP A 35 -1.65 -5.20 13.59
C ASP A 35 -3.14 -5.20 13.21
N SER A 36 -3.95 -4.44 13.96
CA SER A 36 -5.31 -4.06 13.61
C SER A 36 -5.63 -2.68 14.20
N SER A 37 -6.34 -1.84 13.43
CA SER A 37 -6.87 -0.57 13.95
C SER A 37 -8.18 -0.75 14.72
N VAL A 38 -8.80 -1.93 14.70
CA VAL A 38 -10.05 -2.23 15.40
C VAL A 38 -10.01 -3.61 16.03
N LYS A 39 -10.38 -3.71 17.31
CA LYS A 39 -10.53 -4.99 18.02
C LYS A 39 -11.70 -4.96 18.99
N LYS A 40 -12.11 -6.11 19.51
CA LYS A 40 -13.09 -6.14 20.60
C LYS A 40 -12.46 -5.62 21.90
N PHE A 41 -13.22 -4.90 22.73
CA PHE A 41 -12.69 -4.46 24.03
C PHE A 41 -12.12 -5.66 24.83
N GLY A 42 -11.02 -5.43 25.52
CA GLY A 42 -10.25 -6.46 26.23
C GLY A 42 -9.23 -7.20 25.36
N GLU A 43 -9.30 -7.11 24.03
CA GLU A 43 -8.26 -7.63 23.15
C GLU A 43 -7.08 -6.65 23.04
N THR A 44 -5.93 -7.15 22.60
CA THR A 44 -4.68 -6.40 22.54
C THR A 44 -4.36 -6.01 21.11
N ILE A 45 -4.09 -4.74 20.86
CA ILE A 45 -3.52 -4.20 19.62
C ILE A 45 -2.01 -4.05 19.82
N THR A 46 -1.22 -4.42 18.82
CA THR A 46 0.24 -4.31 18.80
C THR A 46 0.65 -3.26 17.77
N PHE A 47 1.55 -2.36 18.17
CA PHE A 47 2.06 -1.28 17.33
C PHE A 47 3.46 -1.61 16.82
N THR A 48 3.76 -1.14 15.61
CA THR A 48 5.08 -1.27 14.99
C THR A 48 5.51 0.09 14.45
N VAL A 49 6.77 0.45 14.68
CA VAL A 49 7.40 1.65 14.11
C VAL A 49 8.50 1.21 13.17
N LYS A 50 8.50 1.75 11.95
CA LYS A 50 9.56 1.54 10.96
C LYS A 50 10.08 2.87 10.42
N ASP A 51 11.29 2.85 9.86
CA ASP A 51 11.75 3.92 8.97
C ASP A 51 11.20 3.74 7.54
N LYS A 52 11.53 4.68 6.65
CA LYS A 52 11.07 4.66 5.25
C LYS A 52 11.64 3.49 4.43
N GLU A 53 12.79 2.95 4.83
CA GLU A 53 13.42 1.75 4.25
C GLU A 53 12.86 0.44 4.84
N GLY A 54 11.93 0.53 5.79
CA GLY A 54 11.27 -0.63 6.39
C GLY A 54 12.04 -1.29 7.53
N ASN A 55 13.12 -0.67 8.01
CA ASN A 55 13.84 -1.15 9.18
C ASN A 55 12.95 -0.96 10.42
N ASP A 56 12.88 -1.98 11.27
CA ASP A 56 12.09 -1.97 12.49
C ASP A 56 12.79 -1.13 13.56
N LEU A 57 12.06 -0.16 14.13
CA LEU A 57 12.49 0.74 15.19
C LEU A 57 11.63 0.59 16.47
N THR A 58 10.79 -0.45 16.53
CA THR A 58 9.73 -0.60 17.54
C THR A 58 10.29 -0.67 18.96
N ASP A 59 11.37 -1.41 19.18
CA ASP A 59 11.95 -1.62 20.52
C ASP A 59 12.55 -0.34 21.10
N ASP A 60 12.94 0.60 20.25
CA ASP A 60 13.56 1.88 20.61
C ASP A 60 12.56 3.05 20.61
N ALA A 61 11.29 2.80 20.24
CA ALA A 61 10.26 3.82 20.15
C ALA A 61 9.44 3.94 21.45
N GLU A 62 9.07 5.17 21.78
CA GLU A 62 8.12 5.49 22.85
C GLU A 62 6.71 5.60 22.26
N PHE A 63 5.73 4.95 22.87
CA PHE A 63 4.33 4.97 22.42
C PHE A 63 3.44 5.75 23.37
N PHE A 64 2.45 6.44 22.81
CA PHE A 64 1.51 7.28 23.54
C PHE A 64 0.07 6.97 23.11
N ILE A 65 -0.84 6.89 24.07
CA ILE A 65 -2.28 6.76 23.87
C ILE A 65 -2.96 8.01 24.41
N ASP A 66 -3.68 8.74 23.55
CA ASP A 66 -4.29 10.04 23.85
C ASP A 66 -3.30 11.02 24.52
N GLY A 67 -2.04 10.97 24.07
CA GLY A 67 -0.93 11.78 24.61
C GLY A 67 -0.29 11.28 25.91
N ALA A 68 -0.81 10.20 26.53
CA ALA A 68 -0.22 9.59 27.71
C ALA A 68 0.75 8.45 27.33
N PRO A 69 1.98 8.39 27.86
CA PRO A 69 2.93 7.34 27.52
C PRO A 69 2.46 5.98 28.04
N ILE A 70 2.76 4.91 27.29
CA ILE A 70 2.53 3.51 27.69
C ILE A 70 3.85 2.75 27.81
N GLU A 71 3.83 1.64 28.54
CA GLU A 71 4.96 0.69 28.59
C GLU A 71 4.84 -0.31 27.44
N GLY A 72 5.92 -0.46 26.68
CA GLY A 72 5.96 -1.32 25.49
C GLY A 72 5.13 -0.77 24.33
N ASN A 73 4.83 -1.65 23.37
CA ASN A 73 4.19 -1.31 22.09
C ASN A 73 2.79 -1.92 21.94
N THR A 74 2.10 -2.22 23.05
CA THR A 74 0.78 -2.87 23.01
C THR A 74 -0.25 -2.10 23.82
N PHE A 75 -1.50 -2.13 23.38
CA PHE A 75 -2.60 -1.49 24.08
C PHE A 75 -3.88 -2.32 24.03
N SER A 76 -4.61 -2.33 25.14
CA SER A 76 -5.95 -2.91 25.25
C SER A 76 -6.84 -1.97 26.03
N SER A 77 -8.08 -1.77 25.60
CA SER A 77 -9.07 -0.99 26.34
C SER A 77 -10.12 -1.88 26.98
N ALA A 78 -10.49 -1.59 28.23
CA ALA A 78 -11.63 -2.23 28.91
C ALA A 78 -12.99 -1.63 28.49
N THR A 79 -12.99 -0.54 27.73
CA THR A 79 -14.19 0.16 27.28
C THR A 79 -14.22 0.33 25.77
N VAL A 80 -15.43 0.36 25.21
CA VAL A 80 -15.66 0.78 23.83
C VAL A 80 -15.24 2.24 23.65
N GLY A 81 -14.53 2.56 22.58
CA GLY A 81 -14.04 3.91 22.34
C GLY A 81 -13.03 3.97 21.21
N ASN A 82 -12.70 5.20 20.80
CA ASN A 82 -11.59 5.46 19.89
C ASN A 82 -10.43 6.05 20.70
N PHE A 83 -9.21 5.74 20.29
CA PHE A 83 -7.98 6.19 20.94
C PHE A 83 -7.00 6.66 19.87
N GLU A 84 -6.32 7.76 20.11
CA GLU A 84 -5.25 8.24 19.24
C GLU A 84 -3.91 7.68 19.72
N VAL A 85 -3.19 7.03 18.80
CA VAL A 85 -1.86 6.48 19.04
C VAL A 85 -0.85 7.36 18.33
N THR A 86 0.22 7.73 19.04
CA THR A 86 1.41 8.33 18.43
C THR A 86 2.64 7.60 18.93
N ALA A 87 3.69 7.61 18.11
CA ALA A 87 4.98 7.07 18.49
C ALA A 87 6.07 8.13 18.33
N LYS A 88 7.12 8.01 19.13
CA LYS A 88 8.27 8.90 19.11
C LYS A 88 9.55 8.07 19.07
N TYR A 89 10.40 8.38 18.10
CA TYR A 89 11.74 7.82 17.97
C TYR A 89 12.74 8.99 18.02
N TYR A 90 13.49 9.10 19.12
CA TYR A 90 14.29 10.28 19.45
C TYR A 90 13.51 11.60 19.36
N THR A 91 13.80 12.44 18.37
CA THR A 91 13.14 13.75 18.17
C THR A 91 12.01 13.71 17.15
N VAL A 92 11.77 12.56 16.53
CA VAL A 92 10.79 12.39 15.44
C VAL A 92 9.52 11.79 16.01
N THR A 93 8.39 12.42 15.70
CA THR A 93 7.05 11.94 16.07
C THR A 93 6.34 11.42 14.83
N SER A 94 5.64 10.30 14.94
CA SER A 94 4.82 9.73 13.87
C SER A 94 3.60 10.61 13.56
N ASP A 95 3.00 10.40 12.39
CA ASP A 95 1.60 10.80 12.19
C ASP A 95 0.69 10.05 13.19
N PRO A 96 -0.41 10.66 13.65
CA PRO A 96 -1.34 10.01 14.58
C PRO A 96 -2.11 8.88 13.90
N LEU A 97 -2.28 7.78 14.64
CA LEU A 97 -3.03 6.59 14.24
C LEU A 97 -4.27 6.44 15.12
N LEU A 98 -5.46 6.46 14.51
CA LEU A 98 -6.71 6.20 15.23
C LEU A 98 -6.96 4.70 15.35
N ILE A 99 -7.16 4.20 16.57
CA ILE A 99 -7.63 2.83 16.82
C ILE A 99 -8.99 2.85 17.53
N SER A 100 -9.74 1.75 17.48
CA SER A 100 -11.00 1.65 18.23
C SER A 100 -11.28 0.27 18.80
N PHE A 101 -12.01 0.26 19.91
CA PHE A 101 -12.51 -0.94 20.55
C PHE A 101 -14.04 -0.99 20.48
N HIS A 102 -14.61 -2.15 20.12
CA HIS A 102 -16.06 -2.37 20.04
C HIS A 102 -16.56 -3.50 20.95
N ASP A 103 -17.87 -3.62 21.13
CA ASP A 103 -18.54 -4.60 22.00
C ASP A 103 -18.81 -5.96 21.34
N GLY A 104 -18.45 -6.11 20.05
CA GLY A 104 -18.75 -7.29 19.23
C GLY A 104 -20.08 -7.25 18.49
N THR A 105 -20.82 -6.13 18.52
CA THR A 105 -22.09 -5.98 17.78
C THR A 105 -21.91 -5.46 16.35
N VAL A 106 -20.68 -5.09 15.98
CA VAL A 106 -20.33 -4.59 14.65
C VAL A 106 -19.52 -5.62 13.87
N ILE A 107 -19.71 -5.62 12.56
CA ILE A 107 -18.90 -6.39 11.63
C ILE A 107 -17.90 -5.42 10.99
N ASN A 108 -16.62 -5.64 11.27
CA ASN A 108 -15.51 -4.92 10.65
C ASN A 108 -14.74 -5.86 9.73
N PHE A 109 -14.07 -5.27 8.74
CA PHE A 109 -13.24 -6.00 7.80
C PHE A 109 -11.84 -5.43 7.81
N ARG A 110 -10.83 -6.27 7.56
CA ARG A 110 -9.47 -5.81 7.35
C ARG A 110 -9.44 -4.74 6.26
N LYS A 111 -8.77 -3.63 6.57
CA LYS A 111 -8.69 -2.47 5.71
C LYS A 111 -7.54 -2.65 4.73
N LYS A 112 -7.83 -2.55 3.45
CA LYS A 112 -6.83 -2.53 2.39
C LYS A 112 -6.99 -1.31 1.53
N MET A 113 -5.91 -0.90 0.90
CA MET A 113 -5.89 0.28 0.05
C MET A 113 -5.42 -0.09 -1.36
N LEU A 114 -6.01 0.53 -2.38
CA LEU A 114 -5.66 0.35 -3.80
C LEU A 114 -4.68 1.44 -4.27
N ILE A 115 -3.53 1.06 -4.83
CA ILE A 115 -2.61 1.96 -5.54
C ILE A 115 -2.79 1.73 -7.04
N GLU A 116 -3.20 2.74 -7.79
CA GLU A 116 -3.22 2.73 -9.25
C GLU A 116 -2.04 3.57 -9.75
N ASP A 117 -1.02 2.92 -10.31
CA ASP A 117 0.15 3.52 -10.95
C ASP A 117 -0.10 3.66 -12.46
N TYR A 118 -0.33 4.88 -12.93
CA TYR A 118 -0.46 5.17 -14.35
C TYR A 118 0.93 5.45 -14.93
N THR A 119 1.38 4.56 -15.80
CA THR A 119 2.80 4.37 -16.12
C THR A 119 3.04 4.08 -17.60
N GLY A 120 4.31 3.92 -17.98
CA GLY A 120 4.69 3.41 -19.29
C GLY A 120 6.18 3.14 -19.45
N VAL A 121 6.54 2.17 -20.28
CA VAL A 121 7.93 1.75 -20.55
C VAL A 121 8.80 2.87 -21.14
N TRP A 122 8.16 3.78 -21.88
CA TRP A 122 8.78 4.96 -22.51
C TRP A 122 9.05 6.10 -21.51
N CYS A 123 8.43 6.06 -20.34
CA CYS A 123 8.38 7.18 -19.40
C CYS A 123 9.55 7.11 -18.40
N GLY A 124 10.55 7.96 -18.58
CA GLY A 124 11.75 7.95 -17.74
C GLY A 124 11.52 8.27 -16.26
N TYR A 125 10.47 8.98 -15.88
CA TYR A 125 10.16 9.24 -14.47
C TYR A 125 9.23 8.19 -13.84
N CYS A 126 8.68 7.28 -14.62
CA CYS A 126 7.77 6.24 -14.13
C CYS A 126 8.37 5.25 -13.12
N PRO A 127 9.68 4.90 -13.19
CA PRO A 127 10.33 4.12 -12.14
C PRO A 127 10.19 4.69 -10.72
N ARG A 128 9.91 5.99 -10.57
CA ARG A 128 9.67 6.65 -9.28
C ARG A 128 8.43 6.15 -8.55
N VAL A 129 7.31 5.95 -9.26
CA VAL A 129 6.07 5.44 -8.63
C VAL A 129 6.22 3.96 -8.31
N ALA A 130 6.78 3.19 -9.25
CA ALA A 130 7.12 1.78 -9.02
C ALA A 130 7.99 1.60 -7.77
N TYR A 131 9.05 2.41 -7.61
CA TYR A 131 9.90 2.39 -6.42
C TYR A 131 9.14 2.79 -5.15
N GLY A 132 8.24 3.79 -5.23
CA GLY A 132 7.36 4.15 -4.13
C GLY A 132 6.46 2.99 -3.68
N VAL A 133 5.91 2.22 -4.63
CA VAL A 133 5.11 1.02 -4.35
C VAL A 133 5.96 -0.06 -3.67
N GLU A 134 7.19 -0.31 -4.13
CA GLU A 134 8.12 -1.25 -3.48
C GLU A 134 8.37 -0.87 -2.02
N LEU A 135 8.64 0.41 -1.76
CA LEU A 135 8.80 0.93 -0.40
C LEU A 135 7.53 0.76 0.44
N VAL A 136 6.34 1.00 -0.13
CA VAL A 136 5.07 0.75 0.57
C VAL A 136 4.92 -0.71 0.96
N HIS A 137 5.25 -1.65 0.07
CA HIS A 137 5.17 -3.09 0.36
C HIS A 137 6.17 -3.55 1.44
N GLN A 138 7.26 -2.81 1.68
CA GLN A 138 8.15 -3.08 2.84
C GLN A 138 7.50 -2.70 4.18
N GLN A 139 6.52 -1.82 4.15
CA GLN A 139 5.81 -1.34 5.33
C GLN A 139 4.56 -2.18 5.64
N THR A 140 3.80 -2.56 4.61
CA THR A 140 2.48 -3.20 4.77
C THR A 140 2.11 -4.14 3.62
N GLU A 141 1.43 -5.23 3.95
CA GLU A 141 0.81 -6.18 3.01
C GLU A 141 -0.64 -5.78 2.62
N ASP A 142 -1.16 -4.69 3.19
CA ASP A 142 -2.53 -4.21 2.98
C ASP A 142 -2.62 -3.15 1.87
N ALA A 143 -1.53 -2.88 1.17
CA ALA A 143 -1.51 -2.10 -0.05
C ALA A 143 -1.56 -3.04 -1.27
N ILE A 144 -2.47 -2.75 -2.19
CA ILE A 144 -2.71 -3.54 -3.40
C ILE A 144 -2.41 -2.65 -4.61
N ALA A 145 -1.33 -2.94 -5.32
CA ALA A 145 -0.91 -2.16 -6.48
C ALA A 145 -1.51 -2.68 -7.78
N VAL A 146 -1.72 -1.77 -8.73
CA VAL A 146 -2.12 -2.01 -10.11
C VAL A 146 -1.33 -1.05 -11.01
N ALA A 147 -0.60 -1.59 -11.98
CA ALA A 147 0.10 -0.81 -12.99
C ALA A 147 -0.76 -0.68 -14.26
N ILE A 148 -1.13 0.55 -14.61
CA ILE A 148 -1.95 0.90 -15.78
C ILE A 148 -1.02 1.53 -16.81
N HIS A 149 -0.54 0.70 -17.74
CA HIS A 149 0.36 1.12 -18.81
C HIS A 149 -0.39 1.93 -19.88
N ARG A 150 0.20 3.05 -20.31
CA ARG A 150 -0.43 4.05 -21.20
C ARG A 150 0.61 4.70 -22.13
N PRO A 151 0.18 5.41 -23.19
CA PRO A 151 -1.17 5.45 -23.76
C PRO A 151 -1.29 4.73 -25.12
N SER A 152 -0.19 4.28 -25.72
CA SER A 152 -0.17 3.90 -27.14
C SER A 152 0.27 2.46 -27.37
N SER A 153 -0.53 1.71 -28.11
CA SER A 153 -0.15 0.38 -28.63
C SER A 153 0.50 0.45 -30.02
N ASN A 154 0.66 1.64 -30.58
CA ASN A 154 1.26 1.82 -31.91
C ASN A 154 2.79 1.81 -31.78
N VAL A 155 3.44 0.79 -32.33
CA VAL A 155 4.91 0.62 -32.33
C VAL A 155 5.68 1.78 -32.96
N SER A 156 5.03 2.62 -33.76
CA SER A 156 5.65 3.81 -34.38
C SER A 156 5.53 5.07 -33.52
N ASP A 157 4.81 5.00 -32.40
CA ASP A 157 4.59 6.13 -31.49
C ASP A 157 5.81 6.31 -30.57
N ALA A 158 6.16 7.56 -30.26
CA ALA A 158 7.21 7.87 -29.29
C ALA A 158 6.83 7.40 -27.87
N ASN A 159 5.53 7.27 -27.61
CA ASN A 159 4.97 6.82 -26.35
C ASN A 159 4.41 5.38 -26.45
N TYR A 160 5.00 4.57 -27.34
CA TYR A 160 4.64 3.16 -27.47
C TYR A 160 4.85 2.41 -26.15
N ASP A 161 3.86 1.61 -25.78
CA ASP A 161 3.92 0.69 -24.66
C ASP A 161 3.28 -0.67 -25.05
N PRO A 162 4.02 -1.80 -24.94
CA PRO A 162 3.51 -3.12 -25.31
C PRO A 162 2.39 -3.61 -24.38
N TYR A 163 2.24 -3.00 -23.21
CA TYR A 163 1.27 -3.35 -22.17
C TYR A 163 0.13 -2.35 -22.04
N ASN A 164 0.04 -1.39 -22.98
CA ASN A 164 -0.98 -0.35 -22.99
C ASN A 164 -2.40 -0.91 -22.78
N TYR A 165 -3.13 -0.30 -21.84
CA TYR A 165 -4.54 -0.57 -21.57
C TYR A 165 -5.36 0.72 -21.73
N ASP A 166 -6.56 0.63 -22.34
CA ASP A 166 -7.39 1.82 -22.53
C ASP A 166 -8.14 2.23 -21.25
N ALA A 167 -7.56 3.17 -20.50
CA ALA A 167 -8.13 3.75 -19.29
C ALA A 167 -8.60 5.21 -19.46
N GLN A 168 -8.74 5.70 -20.70
CA GLN A 168 -9.00 7.13 -20.98
C GLN A 168 -10.23 7.67 -20.26
N GLU A 169 -11.31 6.88 -20.18
CA GLU A 169 -12.54 7.27 -19.49
C GLU A 169 -12.29 7.56 -18.00
N LEU A 170 -11.51 6.72 -17.32
CA LEU A 170 -11.16 6.91 -15.92
C LEU A 170 -10.19 8.10 -15.75
N GLU A 171 -9.16 8.20 -16.59
CA GLU A 171 -8.20 9.32 -16.53
C GLU A 171 -8.88 10.69 -16.71
N ASN A 172 -9.88 10.79 -17.60
CA ASN A 172 -10.66 12.01 -17.80
C ASN A 172 -11.41 12.45 -16.53
N ILE A 173 -11.86 11.50 -15.71
CA ILE A 173 -12.55 11.78 -14.44
C ILE A 173 -11.55 12.22 -13.37
N LEU A 174 -10.37 11.60 -13.34
CA LEU A 174 -9.33 11.91 -12.36
C LEU A 174 -8.72 13.30 -12.59
N GLY A 175 -8.71 13.79 -13.83
CA GLY A 175 -8.32 15.17 -14.16
C GLY A 175 -6.84 15.50 -13.88
N ALA A 176 -5.97 14.48 -13.80
CA ALA A 176 -4.54 14.65 -13.67
C ALA A 176 -3.83 14.40 -15.00
N ASP A 177 -3.00 15.34 -15.42
CA ASP A 177 -2.25 15.28 -16.68
C ASP A 177 -0.88 14.60 -16.53
N GLY A 178 -0.37 14.03 -17.62
CA GLY A 178 0.99 13.49 -17.70
C GLY A 178 1.20 12.14 -17.02
N TYR A 179 2.40 11.58 -17.19
CA TYR A 179 2.86 10.35 -16.56
C TYR A 179 4.25 10.55 -15.94
N PRO A 180 4.59 9.84 -14.85
CA PRO A 180 3.68 8.96 -14.10
C PRO A 180 2.70 9.76 -13.23
N LYS A 181 1.67 9.07 -12.76
CA LYS A 181 0.80 9.53 -11.67
C LYS A 181 0.32 8.34 -10.86
N GLY A 182 0.47 8.42 -9.55
CA GLY A 182 -0.06 7.44 -8.61
C GLY A 182 -1.37 7.93 -7.99
N PHE A 183 -2.37 7.07 -7.90
CA PHE A 183 -3.62 7.33 -7.20
C PHE A 183 -3.84 6.30 -6.09
N LEU A 184 -4.20 6.80 -4.92
CA LEU A 184 -4.53 6.03 -3.72
C LEU A 184 -6.05 5.97 -3.57
N ASN A 185 -6.59 4.77 -3.39
CA ASN A 185 -8.03 4.50 -3.32
C ASN A 185 -8.80 5.20 -4.46
N ARG A 186 -8.22 5.14 -5.66
CA ARG A 186 -8.68 5.69 -6.93
C ARG A 186 -8.74 7.20 -7.07
N THR A 187 -9.24 7.90 -6.06
CA THR A 187 -9.57 9.32 -6.19
C THR A 187 -8.58 10.25 -5.51
N THR A 188 -7.67 9.73 -4.68
CA THR A 188 -6.69 10.56 -3.98
C THR A 188 -5.35 10.50 -4.71
N GLN A 189 -4.93 11.59 -5.35
CA GLN A 189 -3.60 11.63 -5.96
C GLN A 189 -2.51 11.45 -4.90
N TRP A 190 -1.57 10.54 -5.16
CA TRP A 190 -0.40 10.36 -4.31
C TRP A 190 0.52 11.57 -4.47
N LYS A 191 0.87 12.18 -3.34
CA LYS A 191 1.68 13.38 -3.26
C LYS A 191 3.07 13.13 -3.81
N PHE A 192 3.44 13.96 -4.79
CA PHE A 192 4.77 13.97 -5.38
C PHE A 192 5.84 14.50 -4.40
N PRO A 193 7.06 13.94 -4.39
CA PRO A 193 7.41 12.65 -4.99
C PRO A 193 6.92 11.49 -4.10
N GLU A 194 6.33 10.43 -4.67
CA GLU A 194 5.70 9.36 -3.88
C GLU A 194 6.66 8.64 -2.93
N PRO A 195 7.93 8.34 -3.31
CA PRO A 195 8.90 7.74 -2.39
C PRO A 195 9.18 8.54 -1.11
N ASN A 196 8.90 9.85 -1.10
CA ASN A 196 9.07 10.70 0.09
C ASN A 196 7.75 10.92 0.84
N ASN A 197 6.63 10.38 0.36
CA ASN A 197 5.30 10.57 0.93
C ASN A 197 4.61 9.23 1.18
N LEU A 198 5.36 8.24 1.67
CA LEU A 198 4.86 6.88 1.97
C LEU A 198 3.72 6.91 3.00
N ASN A 199 3.83 7.77 4.03
CA ASN A 199 2.81 7.90 5.09
C ASN A 199 1.41 8.16 4.54
N GLN A 200 1.28 8.86 3.41
CA GLN A 200 -0.01 9.07 2.78
C GLN A 200 -0.67 7.74 2.34
N ALA A 201 0.11 6.82 1.76
CA ALA A 201 -0.36 5.50 1.35
C ALA A 201 -0.54 4.58 2.56
N ILE A 202 0.45 4.50 3.45
CA ILE A 202 0.40 3.62 4.63
C ILE A 202 -0.75 3.99 5.56
N GLY A 203 -0.98 5.29 5.79
CA GLY A 203 -2.11 5.76 6.59
C GLY A 203 -3.47 5.31 6.04
N MET A 204 -3.59 5.01 4.75
CA MET A 204 -4.82 4.46 4.18
C MET A 204 -5.03 2.97 4.43
N THR A 205 -4.01 2.23 4.87
CA THR A 205 -4.17 0.86 5.39
C THR A 205 -4.63 0.83 6.85
N GLN A 206 -4.53 1.97 7.53
CA GLN A 206 -4.77 2.09 8.97
C GLN A 206 -6.02 2.92 9.29
N GLY A 207 -6.38 3.03 10.57
CA GLY A 207 -7.49 3.84 11.04
C GLY A 207 -8.84 3.13 10.96
N ILE A 208 -9.92 3.90 10.86
CA ILE A 208 -11.29 3.36 10.83
C ILE A 208 -11.44 2.32 9.70
N ASN A 209 -11.80 1.10 10.09
CA ASN A 209 -11.99 -0.02 9.17
C ASN A 209 -13.21 0.19 8.26
N PRO A 210 -13.15 -0.32 7.02
CA PRO A 210 -14.29 -0.32 6.13
C PRO A 210 -15.38 -1.23 6.69
N ARG A 211 -16.63 -0.84 6.47
CA ARG A 211 -17.81 -1.64 6.86
C ARG A 211 -18.29 -2.53 5.70
N LEU A 212 -17.39 -2.88 4.78
CA LEU A 212 -17.58 -3.93 3.78
C LEU A 212 -16.24 -4.62 3.52
N GLY A 213 -16.30 -5.91 3.18
CA GLY A 213 -15.14 -6.73 2.81
C GLY A 213 -15.40 -7.52 1.54
N LEU A 214 -14.32 -7.95 0.88
CA LEU A 214 -14.39 -8.78 -0.31
C LEU A 214 -13.64 -10.09 -0.08
N ALA A 215 -14.18 -11.16 -0.64
CA ALA A 215 -13.51 -12.45 -0.77
C ALA A 215 -13.73 -12.98 -2.18
N MET A 216 -12.71 -13.64 -2.73
CA MET A 216 -12.75 -14.16 -4.09
C MET A 216 -12.36 -15.63 -4.13
N THR A 217 -13.05 -16.38 -4.98
CA THR A 217 -12.59 -17.70 -5.42
C THR A 217 -12.41 -17.64 -6.93
N SER A 218 -11.29 -18.14 -7.44
CA SER A 218 -11.02 -18.05 -8.87
C SER A 218 -10.22 -19.24 -9.39
N SER A 219 -10.36 -19.54 -10.67
CA SER A 219 -9.55 -20.52 -11.38
C SER A 219 -9.34 -20.09 -12.83
N VAL A 220 -8.21 -20.50 -13.40
CA VAL A 220 -7.90 -20.32 -14.81
C VAL A 220 -7.57 -21.70 -15.39
N ALA A 221 -8.43 -22.19 -16.27
CA ALA A 221 -8.28 -23.49 -16.89
C ALA A 221 -8.79 -23.47 -18.34
N ASN A 222 -8.08 -24.15 -19.24
CA ASN A 222 -8.47 -24.27 -20.65
C ASN A 222 -8.79 -22.91 -21.32
N GLY A 223 -8.00 -21.88 -21.02
CA GLY A 223 -8.20 -20.52 -21.56
C GLY A 223 -9.43 -19.79 -21.05
N THR A 224 -10.04 -20.25 -19.95
CA THR A 224 -11.22 -19.67 -19.32
C THR A 224 -10.91 -19.25 -17.89
N ILE A 225 -11.37 -18.06 -17.50
CA ILE A 225 -11.41 -17.56 -16.13
C ILE A 225 -12.79 -17.89 -15.56
N THR A 226 -12.83 -18.61 -14.44
CA THR A 226 -14.03 -18.79 -13.62
C THR A 226 -13.78 -18.16 -12.26
N MET A 227 -14.64 -17.24 -11.84
CA MET A 227 -14.45 -16.47 -10.60
C MET A 227 -15.79 -16.17 -9.92
N ASP A 228 -15.81 -16.25 -8.60
CA ASP A 228 -16.83 -15.65 -7.76
C ASP A 228 -16.21 -14.54 -6.91
N VAL A 229 -16.82 -13.36 -6.96
CA VAL A 229 -16.52 -12.24 -6.06
C VAL A 229 -17.68 -12.10 -5.08
N ASN A 230 -17.39 -12.24 -3.80
CA ASN A 230 -18.33 -12.04 -2.71
C ASN A 230 -18.02 -10.72 -2.01
N VAL A 231 -19.04 -9.91 -1.75
CA VAL A 231 -18.94 -8.65 -1.00
C VAL A 231 -19.88 -8.73 0.18
N MET A 232 -19.33 -8.72 1.40
CA MET A 232 -20.12 -8.75 2.64
C MET A 232 -20.22 -7.35 3.23
N PHE A 233 -21.42 -7.00 3.71
CA PHE A 233 -21.70 -5.67 4.26
C PHE A 233 -21.88 -5.71 5.77
N GLY A 234 -21.06 -4.95 6.49
CA GLY A 234 -21.11 -4.81 7.93
C GLY A 234 -22.03 -3.71 8.44
N LYS A 235 -22.73 -3.01 7.53
CA LYS A 235 -23.80 -2.04 7.79
C LYS A 235 -24.70 -1.93 6.55
N ASP A 236 -25.83 -1.26 6.68
CA ASP A 236 -26.59 -0.82 5.51
C ASP A 236 -25.81 0.28 4.77
N PHE A 237 -25.69 0.14 3.45
CA PHE A 237 -25.21 1.18 2.57
C PHE A 237 -26.38 1.71 1.75
N THR A 238 -26.59 3.02 1.84
CA THR A 238 -27.62 3.75 1.07
C THR A 238 -27.09 4.33 -0.23
N ASN A 239 -25.78 4.25 -0.46
CA ASN A 239 -25.10 4.89 -1.58
C ASN A 239 -24.99 3.90 -2.75
N ASN A 240 -24.89 4.43 -3.98
CA ASN A 240 -24.74 3.64 -5.19
C ASN A 240 -23.33 3.02 -5.29
N LEU A 241 -23.13 1.92 -4.57
CA LEU A 241 -21.89 1.15 -4.63
C LEU A 241 -21.71 0.50 -6.00
N LYS A 242 -20.48 0.45 -6.48
CA LYS A 242 -20.13 -0.26 -7.71
C LYS A 242 -18.95 -1.20 -7.49
N LEU A 243 -19.02 -2.38 -8.08
CA LEU A 243 -17.95 -3.37 -8.10
C LEU A 243 -17.05 -3.12 -9.32
N VAL A 244 -15.74 -3.15 -9.11
CA VAL A 244 -14.73 -3.18 -10.18
C VAL A 244 -13.89 -4.44 -10.01
N VAL A 245 -13.63 -5.16 -11.11
CA VAL A 245 -12.81 -6.37 -11.10
C VAL A 245 -11.78 -6.31 -12.22
N TYR A 246 -10.50 -6.36 -11.85
CA TYR A 246 -9.34 -6.31 -12.72
C TYR A 246 -8.70 -7.67 -12.90
N VAL A 247 -8.23 -7.93 -14.11
CA VAL A 247 -7.31 -9.01 -14.47
C VAL A 247 -5.94 -8.38 -14.66
N LEU A 248 -4.98 -8.80 -13.84
CA LEU A 248 -3.60 -8.35 -13.89
C LEU A 248 -2.69 -9.47 -14.37
N GLU A 249 -1.49 -9.11 -14.82
CA GLU A 249 -0.41 -10.05 -15.09
C GLU A 249 0.90 -9.57 -14.46
N ASN A 250 1.59 -10.53 -13.83
CA ASN A 250 2.87 -10.30 -13.17
C ASN A 250 4.05 -10.81 -14.00
N GLY A 251 5.24 -10.24 -13.82
CA GLY A 251 6.48 -10.77 -14.40
C GLY A 251 6.63 -10.54 -15.91
N LEU A 252 6.00 -9.51 -16.47
CA LEU A 252 6.17 -9.12 -17.87
C LEU A 252 7.54 -8.44 -18.05
N ILE A 253 8.31 -8.82 -19.07
CA ILE A 253 9.69 -8.34 -19.26
C ILE A 253 9.74 -7.33 -20.41
N TYR A 254 10.22 -6.11 -20.14
CA TYR A 254 10.50 -5.11 -21.18
C TYR A 254 11.54 -4.09 -20.70
N ASP A 255 12.16 -3.36 -21.62
CA ASP A 255 13.10 -2.29 -21.25
C ASP A 255 12.34 -1.05 -20.74
N GLN A 256 12.74 -0.51 -19.60
CA GLN A 256 12.11 0.68 -18.99
C GLN A 256 13.07 1.87 -19.04
N HIS A 257 12.62 3.01 -19.57
CA HIS A 257 13.34 4.28 -19.44
C HIS A 257 13.41 4.72 -17.98
N ASN A 258 14.53 5.32 -17.57
CA ASN A 258 14.74 5.79 -16.22
C ASN A 258 15.57 7.08 -16.18
N TYR A 259 15.00 8.15 -15.63
CA TYR A 259 15.63 9.46 -15.41
C TYR A 259 15.82 9.73 -13.91
N THR A 260 15.68 8.70 -13.08
CA THR A 260 15.83 8.76 -11.63
C THR A 260 17.16 8.16 -11.20
N THR A 261 17.53 8.33 -9.93
CA THR A 261 18.68 7.64 -9.34
C THR A 261 18.32 6.23 -8.81
N TYR A 262 17.06 5.82 -8.93
CA TYR A 262 16.61 4.49 -8.50
C TYR A 262 17.12 3.41 -9.46
N TYR A 263 17.15 2.16 -9.00
CA TYR A 263 17.64 1.02 -9.80
C TYR A 263 19.05 1.26 -10.38
N ASN A 264 19.95 1.77 -9.53
CA ASN A 264 21.33 2.15 -9.86
C ASN A 264 21.48 3.34 -10.83
N GLY A 265 20.40 4.02 -11.19
CA GLY A 265 20.44 5.22 -12.04
C GLY A 265 20.81 4.94 -13.49
N GLU A 266 20.64 3.70 -13.95
CA GLU A 266 20.81 3.33 -15.36
C GLU A 266 19.73 4.01 -16.21
N ASP A 267 20.10 4.65 -17.32
CA ASP A 267 19.16 5.39 -18.20
C ASP A 267 18.08 4.50 -18.81
N ILE A 268 18.43 3.24 -19.07
CA ILE A 268 17.53 2.18 -19.55
C ILE A 268 17.71 0.96 -18.66
N LEU A 269 16.65 0.60 -17.93
CA LEU A 269 16.58 -0.61 -17.14
C LEU A 269 16.30 -1.78 -18.10
N LYS A 270 17.33 -2.55 -18.43
CA LYS A 270 17.21 -3.73 -19.30
C LYS A 270 16.48 -4.86 -18.60
N ASP A 271 15.65 -5.57 -19.36
CA ASP A 271 14.88 -6.72 -18.89
C ASP A 271 14.10 -6.42 -17.59
N PHE A 272 13.55 -5.21 -17.50
CA PHE A 272 12.82 -4.77 -16.32
C PHE A 272 11.54 -5.60 -16.15
N VAL A 273 11.26 -5.98 -14.90
CA VAL A 273 10.13 -6.84 -14.55
C VAL A 273 8.93 -5.97 -14.16
N HIS A 274 7.92 -5.95 -15.03
CA HIS A 274 6.66 -5.27 -14.78
C HIS A 274 5.67 -6.22 -14.08
N ASN A 275 5.23 -5.82 -12.89
CA ASN A 275 4.26 -6.54 -12.07
C ASN A 275 2.93 -5.78 -12.00
N HIS A 276 1.87 -6.49 -11.61
CA HIS A 276 0.52 -5.96 -11.41
C HIS A 276 -0.06 -5.23 -12.63
N VAL A 277 0.35 -5.61 -13.84
CA VAL A 277 -0.01 -4.92 -15.08
C VAL A 277 -1.46 -5.21 -15.44
N LEU A 278 -2.29 -4.17 -15.55
CA LEU A 278 -3.70 -4.30 -15.93
C LEU A 278 -3.84 -4.83 -17.36
N ARG A 279 -4.45 -6.01 -17.52
CA ARG A 279 -4.70 -6.64 -18.82
C ARG A 279 -6.14 -6.52 -19.28
N ALA A 280 -7.09 -6.55 -18.34
CA ALA A 280 -8.53 -6.41 -18.61
C ALA A 280 -9.32 -5.97 -17.38
N CYS A 281 -10.53 -5.45 -17.60
CA CYS A 281 -11.57 -5.31 -16.58
C CYS A 281 -12.71 -6.31 -16.87
N LEU A 282 -13.13 -7.10 -15.88
CA LEU A 282 -14.28 -8.02 -16.00
C LEU A 282 -15.63 -7.30 -15.81
N THR A 283 -15.57 -6.08 -15.25
CA THR A 283 -16.65 -5.11 -15.14
C THR A 283 -16.29 -3.86 -15.95
N PRO A 284 -17.20 -2.87 -16.15
CA PRO A 284 -16.79 -1.55 -16.61
C PRO A 284 -15.69 -0.96 -15.72
N ILE A 285 -14.77 -0.17 -16.29
CA ILE A 285 -13.66 0.45 -15.54
C ILE A 285 -14.15 1.43 -14.46
N LEU A 286 -15.31 2.05 -14.70
CA LEU A 286 -16.05 2.90 -13.75
C LEU A 286 -16.98 2.11 -12.81
N GLY A 287 -16.96 0.79 -12.88
CA GLY A 287 -17.70 -0.12 -12.01
C GLY A 287 -19.07 -0.56 -12.53
N GLU A 288 -19.45 -1.78 -12.16
CA GLU A 288 -20.78 -2.37 -12.31
C GLU A 288 -21.59 -2.08 -11.04
N SER A 289 -22.80 -1.54 -11.16
CA SER A 289 -23.63 -1.22 -9.98
C SER A 289 -24.00 -2.47 -9.17
N ILE A 290 -23.89 -2.36 -7.84
CA ILE A 290 -24.45 -3.33 -6.91
C ILE A 290 -25.87 -2.87 -6.57
N ASP A 291 -26.86 -3.75 -6.69
CA ASP A 291 -28.24 -3.44 -6.34
C ASP A 291 -28.33 -3.06 -4.84
N GLY A 292 -28.89 -1.88 -4.55
CA GLY A 292 -28.99 -1.37 -3.17
C GLY A 292 -29.82 -2.25 -2.22
N SER A 293 -30.69 -3.11 -2.76
CA SER A 293 -31.38 -4.13 -1.95
C SER A 293 -30.44 -5.22 -1.43
N GLN A 294 -29.25 -5.37 -2.04
CA GLN A 294 -28.20 -6.32 -1.66
C GLN A 294 -27.14 -5.71 -0.74
N THR A 295 -27.13 -4.39 -0.54
CA THR A 295 -26.12 -3.69 0.27
C THR A 295 -26.56 -3.49 1.72
N THR A 296 -27.26 -4.48 2.28
CA THR A 296 -27.85 -4.45 3.63
C THR A 296 -26.98 -5.18 4.64
N PHE A 297 -27.11 -4.82 5.92
CA PHE A 297 -26.35 -5.38 7.02
C PHE A 297 -26.36 -6.92 7.00
N SER A 298 -25.16 -7.51 7.14
CA SER A 298 -24.90 -8.95 7.13
C SER A 298 -25.23 -9.67 5.82
N ASN A 299 -25.73 -8.99 4.78
CA ASN A 299 -25.90 -9.59 3.47
C ASN A 299 -24.55 -9.79 2.78
N THR A 300 -24.47 -10.81 1.92
CA THR A 300 -23.34 -11.01 1.02
C THR A 300 -23.83 -10.97 -0.42
N TYR A 301 -23.43 -9.93 -1.15
CA TYR A 301 -23.63 -9.87 -2.60
C TYR A 301 -22.62 -10.78 -3.29
N LYS A 302 -23.07 -11.54 -4.29
CA LYS A 302 -22.23 -12.43 -5.08
C LYS A 302 -22.28 -12.07 -6.56
N ARG A 303 -21.13 -11.96 -7.18
CA ARG A 303 -20.97 -11.79 -8.63
C ARG A 303 -20.08 -12.89 -9.21
N SER A 304 -20.63 -13.66 -10.14
CA SER A 304 -19.90 -14.73 -10.84
C SER A 304 -19.48 -14.31 -12.24
N PHE A 305 -18.29 -14.72 -12.65
CA PHE A 305 -17.71 -14.55 -13.97
C PHE A 305 -17.32 -15.90 -14.58
N ASN A 306 -17.60 -16.07 -15.87
CA ASN A 306 -17.13 -17.19 -16.66
C ASN A 306 -16.80 -16.65 -18.06
N VAL A 307 -15.54 -16.28 -18.26
CA VAL A 307 -15.09 -15.51 -19.44
C VAL A 307 -13.79 -16.07 -19.99
N ALA A 308 -13.52 -15.83 -21.27
CA ALA A 308 -12.23 -16.20 -21.84
C ALA A 308 -11.09 -15.40 -21.19
N VAL A 309 -9.91 -16.02 -21.05
CA VAL A 309 -8.67 -15.30 -20.73
C VAL A 309 -8.45 -14.21 -21.78
N PRO A 310 -8.17 -12.95 -21.38
CA PRO A 310 -7.90 -11.88 -22.33
C PRO A 310 -6.75 -12.24 -23.28
N ALA A 311 -6.95 -12.01 -24.58
CA ALA A 311 -6.00 -12.43 -25.62
C ALA A 311 -4.63 -11.75 -25.53
N ASN A 312 -4.53 -10.65 -24.78
CA ASN A 312 -3.30 -9.93 -24.54
C ASN A 312 -2.46 -10.54 -23.40
N VAL A 313 -3.01 -11.39 -22.53
CA VAL A 313 -2.26 -12.08 -21.46
C VAL A 313 -1.17 -12.97 -22.06
N ALA A 314 0.08 -12.80 -21.63
CA ALA A 314 1.21 -13.55 -22.18
C ALA A 314 1.40 -14.91 -21.51
N ASN A 315 1.20 -14.98 -20.19
CA ASN A 315 1.34 -16.17 -19.38
C ASN A 315 0.21 -16.28 -18.34
N THR A 316 -0.67 -17.26 -18.54
CA THR A 316 -1.82 -17.51 -17.64
C THR A 316 -1.41 -17.91 -16.22
N SER A 317 -0.21 -18.47 -16.02
CA SER A 317 0.29 -18.82 -14.69
C SER A 317 0.73 -17.60 -13.88
N LYS A 318 0.69 -16.40 -14.48
CA LYS A 318 1.07 -15.12 -13.86
C LYS A 318 -0.12 -14.18 -13.68
N ILE A 319 -1.33 -14.66 -13.96
CA ILE A 319 -2.56 -13.90 -13.72
C ILE A 319 -2.74 -13.68 -12.22
N GLU A 320 -3.15 -12.47 -11.87
CA GLU A 320 -3.68 -12.08 -10.56
C GLU A 320 -4.99 -11.33 -10.78
N PHE A 321 -5.86 -11.32 -9.79
CA PHE A 321 -7.12 -10.58 -9.85
C PHE A 321 -7.20 -9.58 -8.71
N VAL A 322 -7.74 -8.41 -8.99
CA VAL A 322 -8.02 -7.37 -8.00
C VAL A 322 -9.48 -6.96 -8.10
N ALA A 323 -10.24 -7.14 -7.02
CA ALA A 323 -11.62 -6.68 -6.92
C ALA A 323 -11.76 -5.62 -5.84
N PHE A 324 -12.55 -4.60 -6.09
CA PHE A 324 -12.82 -3.54 -5.13
C PHE A 324 -14.18 -2.92 -5.33
N VAL A 325 -14.70 -2.35 -4.26
CA VAL A 325 -15.96 -1.60 -4.29
C VAL A 325 -15.66 -0.12 -4.20
N ILE A 326 -16.25 0.66 -5.10
CA ILE A 326 -16.22 2.12 -5.06
C ILE A 326 -17.56 2.68 -4.58
N ASP A 327 -17.51 3.83 -3.91
CA ASP A 327 -18.69 4.61 -3.54
C ASP A 327 -19.21 5.48 -4.70
N GLU A 328 -20.24 6.28 -4.41
CA GLU A 328 -20.86 7.19 -5.38
C GLU A 328 -19.92 8.28 -5.91
N ASN A 329 -18.83 8.57 -5.19
CA ASN A 329 -17.79 9.52 -5.58
C ASN A 329 -16.63 8.83 -6.32
N GLY A 330 -16.74 7.53 -6.58
CA GLY A 330 -15.69 6.73 -7.22
C GLY A 330 -14.53 6.37 -6.30
N LYS A 331 -14.60 6.67 -5.00
CA LYS A 331 -13.55 6.35 -4.04
C LYS A 331 -13.63 4.88 -3.65
N VAL A 332 -12.49 4.19 -3.61
CA VAL A 332 -12.42 2.81 -3.12
C VAL A 332 -12.79 2.74 -1.64
N VAL A 333 -13.75 1.90 -1.31
CA VAL A 333 -14.17 1.61 0.07
C VAL A 333 -13.31 0.49 0.67
N ASN A 334 -13.10 -0.59 -0.09
CA ASN A 334 -12.17 -1.67 0.25
C ASN A 334 -11.76 -2.44 -1.02
N VAL A 335 -10.63 -3.13 -0.96
CA VAL A 335 -10.02 -3.87 -2.08
C VAL A 335 -9.49 -5.23 -1.64
N ARG A 336 -9.47 -6.19 -2.56
CA ARG A 336 -8.90 -7.52 -2.36
C ARG A 336 -8.13 -7.95 -3.60
N ARG A 337 -6.98 -8.60 -3.40
CA ARG A 337 -6.26 -9.33 -4.45
C ARG A 337 -6.37 -10.83 -4.24
N THR A 338 -6.30 -11.61 -5.31
CA THR A 338 -6.25 -13.09 -5.27
C THR A 338 -5.47 -13.63 -6.46
N THR A 339 -4.87 -14.81 -6.32
CA THR A 339 -4.34 -15.59 -7.45
C THR A 339 -5.26 -16.77 -7.80
N PRO A 340 -5.25 -17.27 -9.06
CA PRO A 340 -6.05 -18.44 -9.43
C PRO A 340 -5.75 -19.65 -8.54
N GLY A 341 -6.80 -20.28 -8.01
CA GLY A 341 -6.72 -21.44 -7.13
C GLY A 341 -6.76 -21.13 -5.64
N GLU A 342 -6.70 -19.85 -5.24
CA GLU A 342 -6.95 -19.44 -3.87
C GLU A 342 -8.45 -19.45 -3.56
N ASP A 343 -8.81 -20.09 -2.45
CA ASP A 343 -10.14 -20.01 -1.85
C ASP A 343 -10.06 -19.05 -0.66
N GLN A 344 -10.58 -17.83 -0.84
CA GLN A 344 -10.48 -16.78 0.17
C GLN A 344 -11.71 -16.74 1.06
N GLU A 345 -11.45 -16.65 2.36
CA GLU A 345 -12.46 -16.30 3.36
C GLU A 345 -12.53 -14.78 3.55
N MET A 346 -13.64 -14.31 4.12
CA MET A 346 -13.79 -12.91 4.53
C MET A 346 -12.84 -12.59 5.69
N GLU A 347 -12.04 -11.53 5.54
CA GLU A 347 -11.15 -11.05 6.61
C GLU A 347 -11.92 -10.19 7.62
N LEU A 348 -12.64 -10.87 8.52
CA LEU A 348 -13.37 -10.26 9.62
C LEU A 348 -12.42 -9.85 10.77
N LEU A 349 -12.77 -8.77 11.47
CA LEU A 349 -12.07 -8.24 12.65
C LEU A 349 -12.99 -8.10 13.85
#